data_AF-A0A5R8LAE6-F1
#
_entry.id   AF-A0A5R8LAE6-F1
#
_cell.length_a   1.000
_cell.length_b   1.000
_cell.length_c   1.000
_cell.angle_alpha   90.00
_cell.angle_beta   90.00
_cell.angle_gamma   90.00
#
_symmetry.space_group_name_H-M   'P 1'
#
loop_
_entity.id
_entity.type
_entity.pdbx_description
1 polymer ?
#
loop_
_entity_poly.entity_id
_entity_poly.type
_entity_poly.pdbx_seq_one_letter_code
_entity_poly.pdbx_strand_id
1 'polypeptide(L)'
;MDLRPSLTPPRIDTAIVPRLAALVKEIDLLPDGEAAAQIAAFNTAVGSTLVHQDFREYFASQSAEEFARAHLIEHAVTPTPGITREEIVELLRRAMSSRSQEDVETYHALLRVNGAGKAIGWIYWPPDADVIPGAWDEGREIGEYDPSAEQIAEWLFAVQLRPEG
;
A
#
# COMPACT_ATOMS: atom_id res chain seq x y z
N MET A 1 -12.89 0.77 -16.96
CA MET A 1 -12.58 -0.44 -17.77
C MET A 1 -12.76 -1.65 -16.87
N ASP A 2 -13.10 -2.82 -17.41
CA ASP A 2 -13.11 -4.04 -16.60
C ASP A 2 -11.70 -4.63 -16.50
N LEU A 3 -11.22 -4.79 -15.26
CA LEU A 3 -9.95 -5.44 -14.96
C LEU A 3 -10.04 -6.95 -15.17
N ARG A 4 -8.97 -7.54 -15.69
CA ARG A 4 -8.83 -9.00 -15.77
C ARG A 4 -8.85 -9.61 -14.35
N PRO A 5 -9.22 -10.90 -14.19
CA PRO A 5 -9.34 -11.52 -12.87
C PRO A 5 -8.09 -11.43 -11.98
N SER A 6 -6.89 -11.46 -12.57
CA SER A 6 -5.63 -11.33 -11.81
C SER A 6 -5.39 -9.94 -11.20
N LEU A 7 -6.22 -8.95 -11.56
CA LEU A 7 -6.18 -7.57 -11.05
C LEU A 7 -7.44 -7.24 -10.24
N THR A 8 -8.09 -8.26 -9.68
CA THR A 8 -9.23 -8.11 -8.77
C THR A 8 -8.85 -8.58 -7.37
N PRO A 9 -9.61 -8.19 -6.32
CA PRO A 9 -9.26 -8.55 -4.95
C PRO A 9 -9.01 -10.05 -4.75
N PRO A 10 -7.87 -10.43 -4.15
CA PRO A 10 -7.58 -11.83 -3.88
C PRO A 10 -8.55 -12.36 -2.82
N ARG A 11 -8.73 -13.68 -2.79
CA ARG A 11 -9.41 -14.33 -1.67
C ARG A 11 -8.42 -14.48 -0.52
N ILE A 12 -8.66 -13.76 0.57
CA ILE A 12 -7.93 -13.90 1.82
C ILE A 12 -8.82 -14.57 2.88
N ASP A 13 -8.22 -15.28 3.83
CA ASP A 13 -8.94 -15.78 5.00
C ASP A 13 -9.13 -14.64 6.01
N THR A 14 -10.26 -13.95 5.96
CA THR A 14 -10.54 -12.84 6.88
C THR A 14 -10.81 -13.31 8.31
N ALA A 15 -11.10 -14.60 8.53
CA ALA A 15 -11.37 -15.12 9.88
C ALA A 15 -10.11 -15.15 10.75
N ILE A 16 -8.92 -15.17 10.15
CA ILE A 16 -7.63 -15.15 10.86
C ILE A 16 -7.23 -13.73 11.32
N VAL A 17 -7.82 -12.68 10.75
CA VAL A 17 -7.43 -11.27 10.98
C VAL A 17 -7.46 -10.88 12.46
N PRO A 18 -8.51 -11.20 13.26
CA PRO A 18 -8.50 -10.85 14.67
C PRO A 18 -7.36 -11.51 15.46
N ARG A 19 -6.99 -12.74 15.09
CA ARG A 19 -5.87 -13.47 15.71
C ARG A 19 -4.53 -12.81 15.37
N LEU A 20 -4.34 -12.45 14.11
CA LEU A 20 -3.13 -11.74 13.66
C LEU A 20 -3.03 -10.35 14.32
N ALA A 21 -4.14 -9.62 14.43
CA ALA A 21 -4.19 -8.33 15.10
C ALA A 21 -3.84 -8.44 16.59
N ALA A 22 -4.22 -9.52 17.26
CA ALA A 22 -3.79 -9.79 18.63
C ALA A 22 -2.27 -9.99 18.71
N LEU A 23 -1.67 -10.77 17.80
CA LEU A 23 -0.21 -10.93 17.73
C LEU A 23 0.51 -9.60 17.50
N VAL A 24 0.01 -8.74 16.60
CA VAL A 24 0.58 -7.41 16.35
C VAL A 24 0.60 -6.57 17.63
N LYS A 25 -0.50 -6.55 18.38
CA LYS A 25 -0.59 -5.83 19.66
C LYS A 25 0.36 -6.41 20.71
N GLU A 26 0.51 -7.74 20.77
CA GLU A 26 1.47 -8.37 21.66
C GLU A 26 2.92 -8.00 21.31
N ILE A 27 3.27 -7.99 20.02
CA ILE A 27 4.60 -7.63 19.53
C ILE A 27 4.94 -6.17 19.89
N ASP A 28 3.98 -5.26 19.75
CA ASP A 28 4.15 -3.83 20.06
C ASP A 28 4.44 -3.57 21.55
N LEU A 29 3.87 -4.40 22.44
CA LEU A 29 4.06 -4.29 23.89
C LEU A 29 5.36 -4.93 24.39
N LEU A 30 6.03 -5.75 23.58
CA LEU A 30 7.21 -6.51 23.97
C LEU A 30 8.51 -5.80 23.58
N PRO A 31 9.57 -5.89 24.41
CA PRO A 31 10.91 -5.43 24.03
C PRO A 31 11.53 -6.24 22.87
N ASP A 32 12.53 -5.64 22.22
CA ASP A 32 13.32 -6.30 21.18
C ASP A 32 13.93 -7.60 21.70
N GLY A 33 13.75 -8.68 20.94
CA GLY A 33 14.24 -10.02 21.30
C GLY A 33 13.27 -10.84 22.16
N GLU A 34 12.26 -10.22 22.77
CA GLU A 34 11.21 -10.94 23.53
C GLU A 34 10.00 -11.30 22.66
N ALA A 35 9.78 -10.57 21.57
CA ALA A 35 8.68 -10.79 20.62
C ALA A 35 8.94 -11.90 19.56
N ALA A 36 10.07 -12.61 19.64
CA ALA A 36 10.52 -13.51 18.58
C ALA A 36 9.50 -14.63 18.26
N ALA A 37 8.82 -15.16 19.27
CA ALA A 37 7.82 -16.20 19.09
C ALA A 37 6.55 -15.67 18.39
N GLN A 38 6.08 -14.49 18.77
CA GLN A 38 4.91 -13.84 18.18
C GLN A 38 5.18 -13.42 16.73
N ILE A 39 6.37 -12.87 16.46
CA ILE A 39 6.81 -12.54 15.09
C ILE A 39 6.85 -13.80 14.23
N ALA A 40 7.43 -14.90 14.72
CA ALA A 40 7.47 -16.16 13.99
C ALA A 40 6.05 -16.72 13.71
N ALA A 41 5.13 -16.60 14.68
CA ALA A 41 3.74 -17.02 14.51
C ALA A 41 3.01 -16.17 13.46
N PHE A 42 3.20 -14.85 13.47
CA PHE A 42 2.64 -13.94 12.47
C PHE A 42 3.20 -14.27 11.08
N ASN A 43 4.53 -14.34 10.95
CA ASN A 43 5.22 -14.63 9.69
C ASN A 43 4.79 -15.96 9.09
N THR A 44 4.63 -17.00 9.92
CA THR A 44 4.13 -18.31 9.46
C THR A 44 2.71 -18.25 8.93
N ALA A 45 1.84 -17.48 9.60
CA ALA A 45 0.43 -17.37 9.22
C ALA A 45 0.21 -16.57 7.93
N VAL A 46 1.06 -15.57 7.68
CA VAL A 46 0.94 -14.68 6.50
C VAL A 46 1.85 -15.11 5.35
N GLY A 47 2.91 -15.87 5.62
CA GLY A 47 3.93 -16.21 4.63
C GLY A 47 4.96 -15.09 4.44
N SER A 48 5.20 -14.29 5.49
CA SER A 48 6.13 -13.15 5.48
C SER A 48 7.43 -13.45 6.23
N THR A 49 8.36 -12.50 6.23
CA THR A 49 9.66 -12.60 6.94
C THR A 49 9.96 -11.32 7.72
N LEU A 50 8.92 -10.73 8.33
CA LEU A 50 9.03 -9.45 9.01
C LEU A 50 9.92 -9.56 10.25
N VAL A 51 10.60 -8.47 10.56
CA VAL A 51 11.36 -8.26 11.79
C VAL A 51 10.61 -7.29 12.71
N HIS A 52 11.00 -7.22 13.98
CA HIS A 52 10.30 -6.39 14.97
C HIS A 52 10.19 -4.91 14.58
N GLN A 53 11.20 -4.37 13.88
CA GLN A 53 11.19 -3.00 13.38
C GLN A 53 10.03 -2.74 12.41
N ASP A 54 9.68 -3.71 11.55
CA ASP A 54 8.60 -3.57 10.57
C ASP A 54 7.24 -3.35 11.26
N PHE A 55 7.01 -4.02 12.40
CA PHE A 55 5.78 -3.86 13.18
C PHE A 55 5.67 -2.45 13.79
N ARG A 56 6.79 -1.84 14.20
CA ARG A 56 6.79 -0.49 14.82
C ARG A 56 6.62 0.63 13.80
N GLU A 57 7.28 0.53 12.65
CA GLU A 57 7.23 1.58 11.61
C GLU A 57 5.83 1.69 11.00
N TYR A 58 5.14 0.57 10.85
CA TYR A 58 3.85 0.52 10.17
C TYR A 58 2.66 0.75 11.12
N PHE A 59 2.76 0.37 12.40
CA PHE A 59 1.67 0.54 13.38
C PHE A 59 1.41 2.01 13.77
N ALA A 60 2.35 2.92 13.52
CA ALA A 60 2.16 4.35 13.81
C ALA A 60 1.04 5.00 12.97
N SER A 61 0.64 4.41 11.84
CA SER A 61 -0.29 4.99 10.88
C SER A 61 -1.59 4.20 10.67
N GLN A 62 -1.74 3.03 11.28
CA GLN A 62 -2.92 2.16 11.07
C GLN A 62 -3.20 1.25 12.28
N SER A 63 -4.41 0.71 12.35
CA SER A 63 -4.79 -0.28 13.36
C SER A 63 -4.11 -1.63 13.13
N ALA A 64 -4.06 -2.46 14.19
CA ALA A 64 -3.50 -3.81 14.10
C ALA A 64 -4.28 -4.74 13.15
N GLU A 65 -5.58 -4.49 12.95
CA GLU A 65 -6.41 -5.25 12.01
C GLU A 65 -6.12 -4.85 10.56
N GLU A 66 -5.95 -3.55 10.30
CA GLU A 66 -5.50 -3.03 8.99
C GLU A 66 -4.12 -3.58 8.65
N PHE A 67 -3.18 -3.58 9.60
CA PHE A 67 -1.86 -4.18 9.40
C PHE A 67 -1.91 -5.66 9.04
N ALA A 68 -2.67 -6.44 9.81
CA ALA A 68 -2.81 -7.86 9.55
C ALA A 68 -3.44 -8.15 8.18
N ARG A 69 -4.50 -7.43 7.82
CA ARG A 69 -5.21 -7.61 6.55
C ARG A 69 -4.35 -7.16 5.37
N ALA A 70 -3.70 -6.00 5.46
CA ALA A 70 -2.82 -5.50 4.41
C ALA A 70 -1.72 -6.51 4.07
N HIS A 71 -1.09 -7.13 5.07
CA HIS A 71 -0.07 -8.15 4.80
C HIS A 71 -0.62 -9.46 4.25
N LEU A 72 -1.81 -9.91 4.67
CA LEU A 72 -2.47 -11.05 4.01
C LEU A 72 -2.72 -10.78 2.53
N ILE A 73 -3.16 -9.57 2.19
CA ILE A 73 -3.40 -9.14 0.81
C ILE A 73 -2.09 -9.08 0.04
N GLU A 74 -1.07 -8.41 0.58
CA GLU A 74 0.25 -8.24 -0.06
C GLU A 74 0.88 -9.58 -0.42
N HIS A 75 0.74 -10.60 0.43
CA HIS A 75 1.24 -11.95 0.18
C HIS A 75 0.31 -12.81 -0.69
N ALA A 76 -0.92 -12.39 -0.94
CA ALA A 76 -1.87 -13.07 -1.81
C ALA A 76 -1.86 -12.56 -3.26
N VAL A 77 -1.37 -11.33 -3.50
CA VAL A 77 -1.26 -10.76 -4.84
C VAL A 77 0.07 -11.14 -5.51
N THR A 78 0.06 -11.24 -6.85
CA THR A 78 1.26 -11.52 -7.64
C THR A 78 1.39 -10.53 -8.81
N PRO A 79 2.61 -10.27 -9.30
CA PRO A 79 2.80 -9.47 -10.51
C PRO A 79 2.01 -10.04 -11.68
N THR A 80 1.33 -9.18 -12.43
CA THR A 80 0.57 -9.56 -13.64
C THR A 80 1.44 -9.31 -14.88
N PRO A 81 1.89 -10.38 -15.58
CA PRO A 81 2.67 -10.21 -16.80
C PRO A 81 1.91 -9.43 -17.88
N GLY A 82 2.59 -8.48 -18.51
CA GLY A 82 2.00 -7.66 -19.58
C GLY A 82 0.82 -6.81 -19.11
N ILE A 83 0.89 -6.29 -17.88
CA ILE A 83 -0.05 -5.26 -17.42
C ILE A 83 0.03 -4.04 -18.34
N THR A 84 -1.11 -3.49 -18.74
CA THR A 84 -1.17 -2.35 -19.66
C THR A 84 -1.24 -1.03 -18.90
N ARG A 85 -0.99 0.08 -19.63
CA ARG A 85 -1.15 1.44 -19.10
C ARG A 85 -2.57 1.69 -18.61
N GLU A 86 -3.57 1.24 -19.39
CA GLU A 86 -4.99 1.42 -19.08
C GLU A 86 -5.39 0.66 -17.81
N GLU A 87 -4.80 -0.50 -17.56
CA GLU A 87 -5.03 -1.27 -16.34
C GLU A 87 -4.40 -0.60 -15.11
N ILE A 88 -3.20 -0.03 -15.23
CA ILE A 88 -2.60 0.77 -14.15
C ILE A 88 -3.49 1.97 -13.82
N VAL A 89 -4.00 2.69 -14.83
CA VAL A 89 -4.94 3.81 -14.62
C VAL A 89 -6.20 3.33 -13.90
N GLU A 90 -6.76 2.19 -14.29
CA GLU A 90 -7.95 1.65 -13.64
C GLU A 90 -7.67 1.20 -12.19
N LEU A 91 -6.51 0.61 -11.90
CA LEU A 91 -6.10 0.29 -10.53
C LEU A 91 -5.99 1.55 -9.67
N LEU A 92 -5.38 2.62 -10.20
CA LEU A 92 -5.29 3.93 -9.52
C LEU A 92 -6.68 4.50 -9.25
N ARG A 93 -7.56 4.49 -10.27
CA ARG A 93 -8.94 4.97 -10.12
C ARG A 93 -9.67 4.23 -9.01
N ARG A 94 -9.52 2.90 -8.93
CA ARG A 94 -10.14 2.09 -7.89
C ARG A 94 -9.52 2.36 -6.52
N ALA A 95 -8.20 2.48 -6.42
CA ALA A 95 -7.54 2.87 -5.16
C ALA A 95 -8.06 4.22 -4.63
N MET A 96 -8.26 5.20 -5.51
CA MET A 96 -8.73 6.55 -5.15
C MET A 96 -10.22 6.62 -4.80
N SER A 97 -11.06 5.75 -5.40
CA SER A 97 -12.53 5.82 -5.26
C SER A 97 -13.13 4.73 -4.36
N SER A 98 -12.29 3.82 -3.86
CA SER A 98 -12.72 2.73 -2.99
C SER A 98 -13.30 3.25 -1.68
N ARG A 99 -14.40 2.65 -1.25
CA ARG A 99 -15.08 2.99 0.01
C ARG A 99 -14.73 2.05 1.15
N SER A 100 -14.18 0.89 0.84
CA SER A 100 -13.71 -0.07 1.83
C SER A 100 -12.20 0.02 1.94
N GLN A 101 -11.70 -0.04 3.17
CA GLN A 101 -10.27 -0.04 3.44
C GLN A 101 -9.58 -1.27 2.83
N GLU A 102 -10.28 -2.41 2.79
CA GLU A 102 -9.80 -3.65 2.16
C GLU A 102 -9.58 -3.48 0.64
N ASP A 103 -10.47 -2.78 -0.05
CA ASP A 103 -10.30 -2.48 -1.46
C ASP A 103 -9.10 -1.53 -1.68
N VAL A 104 -8.96 -0.49 -0.84
CA VAL A 104 -7.81 0.43 -0.90
C VAL A 104 -6.49 -0.34 -0.75
N GLU A 105 -6.38 -1.15 0.31
CA GLU A 105 -5.21 -2.01 0.58
C GLU A 105 -4.92 -2.96 -0.59
N THR A 106 -5.97 -3.56 -1.16
CA THR A 106 -5.88 -4.44 -2.33
C THR A 106 -5.30 -3.73 -3.54
N TYR A 107 -5.87 -2.59 -3.94
CA TYR A 107 -5.42 -1.90 -5.14
C TYR A 107 -4.03 -1.29 -4.95
N HIS A 108 -3.67 -0.89 -3.72
CA HIS A 108 -2.29 -0.54 -3.37
C HIS A 108 -1.33 -1.73 -3.54
N ALA A 109 -1.67 -2.91 -3.02
CA ALA A 109 -0.84 -4.09 -3.16
C ALA A 109 -0.64 -4.48 -4.63
N LEU A 110 -1.72 -4.46 -5.43
CA LEU A 110 -1.67 -4.71 -6.87
C LEU A 110 -0.80 -3.69 -7.61
N LEU A 111 -0.88 -2.40 -7.27
CA LEU A 111 0.01 -1.38 -7.84
C LEU A 111 1.47 -1.66 -7.49
N ARG A 112 1.76 -2.04 -6.25
CA ARG A 112 3.14 -2.32 -5.79
C ARG A 112 3.76 -3.49 -6.54
N VAL A 113 3.09 -4.64 -6.62
CA VAL A 113 3.63 -5.84 -7.28
C VAL A 113 3.76 -5.68 -8.80
N ASN A 114 3.05 -4.71 -9.39
CA ASN A 114 3.15 -4.35 -10.81
C ASN A 114 4.07 -3.16 -11.09
N GLY A 115 4.95 -2.78 -10.15
CA GLY A 115 5.96 -1.74 -10.35
C GLY A 115 5.44 -0.29 -10.31
N ALA A 116 4.20 -0.09 -9.88
CA ALA A 116 3.55 1.21 -9.73
C ALA A 116 3.49 1.68 -8.25
N GLY A 117 4.31 1.11 -7.36
CA GLY A 117 4.30 1.45 -5.94
C GLY A 117 4.53 2.93 -5.64
N LYS A 118 5.34 3.63 -6.45
CA LYS A 118 5.57 5.08 -6.30
C LYS A 118 4.30 5.91 -6.51
N ALA A 119 3.40 5.46 -7.37
CA ALA A 119 2.15 6.14 -7.69
C ALA A 119 1.16 6.17 -6.51
N ILE A 120 1.28 5.23 -5.57
CA ILE A 120 0.46 5.20 -4.34
C ILE A 120 0.71 6.46 -3.51
N GLY A 121 1.98 6.86 -3.35
CA GLY A 121 2.32 8.08 -2.62
C GLY A 121 1.72 9.33 -3.26
N TRP A 122 1.64 9.36 -4.60
CA TRP A 122 1.12 10.50 -5.36
C TRP A 122 -0.40 10.64 -5.35
N ILE A 123 -1.13 9.64 -4.86
CA ILE A 123 -2.56 9.79 -4.53
C ILE A 123 -2.74 10.81 -3.40
N TYR A 124 -1.80 10.85 -2.46
CA TYR A 124 -1.88 11.68 -1.25
C TYR A 124 -0.93 12.89 -1.30
N TRP A 125 0.21 12.73 -1.96
CA TRP A 125 1.30 13.70 -2.03
C TRP A 125 1.81 13.81 -3.47
N PRO A 126 1.11 14.55 -4.33
CA PRO A 126 1.44 14.66 -5.75
C PRO A 126 2.86 15.22 -5.95
N PRO A 127 3.61 14.77 -6.97
CA PRO A 127 4.99 15.20 -7.19
C PRO A 127 5.11 16.65 -7.69
N ASP A 128 4.02 17.22 -8.19
CA ASP A 128 3.90 18.64 -8.54
C ASP A 128 3.35 19.48 -7.38
N ALA A 129 3.17 18.88 -6.19
CA ALA A 129 2.91 19.63 -4.99
C ALA A 129 4.11 20.53 -4.66
N ASP A 130 3.85 21.84 -4.57
CA ASP A 130 4.84 22.82 -4.15
C ASP A 130 5.35 22.47 -2.73
N VAL A 131 6.49 21.79 -2.63
CA VAL A 131 7.20 21.62 -1.34
C VAL A 131 8.03 22.88 -1.14
N ILE A 132 7.44 23.94 -0.59
CA ILE A 132 8.22 25.13 -0.22
C ILE A 132 8.78 24.94 1.20
N PRO A 133 10.10 24.88 1.39
CA PRO A 133 10.69 24.80 2.72
C PRO A 133 10.34 26.05 3.53
N GLY A 134 9.47 25.90 4.53
CA GLY A 134 9.11 26.96 5.48
C GLY A 134 7.89 27.81 5.13
N ALA A 135 7.16 27.51 4.05
CA ALA A 135 5.94 28.25 3.74
C ALA A 135 4.73 27.61 4.42
N TRP A 136 4.18 28.31 5.41
CA TRP A 136 2.80 28.08 5.86
C TRP A 136 1.80 28.86 4.99
N ASP A 137 2.27 29.74 4.08
CA ASP A 137 1.43 30.76 3.42
C ASP A 137 1.70 30.98 1.91
N GLU A 138 2.64 30.26 1.29
CA GLU A 138 2.92 30.39 -0.15
C GLU A 138 3.05 28.99 -0.78
N GLY A 139 2.08 28.64 -1.63
CA GLY A 139 1.90 27.32 -2.22
C GLY A 139 0.43 26.91 -2.14
N ARG A 140 -0.04 26.09 -3.10
CA ARG A 140 -1.38 25.48 -2.96
C ARG A 140 -1.37 24.56 -1.75
N GLU A 141 -2.42 24.61 -0.93
CA GLU A 141 -2.56 23.65 0.17
C GLU A 141 -2.59 22.22 -0.40
N ILE A 142 -2.07 21.23 0.32
CA ILE A 142 -2.04 19.85 -0.19
C ILE A 142 -3.45 19.35 -0.58
N GLY A 143 -4.49 19.82 0.12
CA GLY A 143 -5.89 19.51 -0.17
C GLY A 143 -6.46 20.17 -1.43
N GLU A 144 -5.74 21.12 -2.04
CA GLU A 144 -6.10 21.73 -3.33
C GLU A 144 -5.56 20.92 -4.53
N TYR A 145 -4.67 19.94 -4.29
CA TYR A 145 -4.23 19.02 -5.32
C TYR A 145 -5.21 17.84 -5.41
N ASP A 146 -5.84 17.69 -6.57
CA ASP A 146 -6.76 16.59 -6.89
C ASP A 146 -6.34 15.95 -8.24
N PRO A 147 -5.21 15.22 -8.28
CA PRO A 147 -4.76 14.61 -9.51
C PRO A 147 -5.66 13.45 -9.90
N SER A 148 -6.09 13.42 -11.16
CA SER A 148 -6.75 12.24 -11.73
C SER A 148 -5.83 11.02 -11.78
N ALA A 149 -6.42 9.83 -11.83
CA ALA A 149 -5.69 8.58 -12.02
C ALA A 149 -4.84 8.60 -13.30
N GLU A 150 -5.33 9.24 -14.37
CA GLU A 150 -4.62 9.45 -15.62
C GLU A 150 -3.37 10.31 -15.44
N GLN A 151 -3.46 11.43 -14.71
CA GLN A 151 -2.32 12.29 -14.41
C GLN A 151 -1.27 11.57 -13.58
N ILE A 152 -1.69 10.81 -12.55
CA ILE A 152 -0.78 9.99 -11.74
C ILE A 152 -0.05 8.96 -12.61
N ALA A 153 -0.77 8.29 -13.50
CA ALA A 153 -0.17 7.34 -14.44
C ALA A 153 0.79 8.03 -15.41
N GLU A 154 0.48 9.23 -15.90
CA GLU A 154 1.39 10.02 -16.74
C GLU A 154 2.70 10.32 -16.03
N TRP A 155 2.66 10.77 -14.77
CA TRP A 155 3.88 10.96 -13.97
C TRP A 155 4.67 9.67 -13.81
N LEU A 156 4.00 8.55 -13.56
CA LEU A 156 4.65 7.25 -13.39
C LEU A 156 5.44 6.86 -14.64
N PHE A 157 4.80 6.89 -15.81
CA PHE A 157 5.44 6.51 -17.06
C PHE A 157 6.50 7.52 -17.52
N ALA A 158 6.32 8.81 -17.23
CA ALA A 158 7.32 9.84 -17.51
C ALA A 158 8.60 9.70 -16.67
N VAL A 159 8.50 9.14 -15.46
CA VAL A 159 9.67 8.82 -14.62
C VAL A 159 10.33 7.53 -15.08
N GLN A 160 9.56 6.49 -15.41
CA GLN A 160 10.11 5.20 -15.88
C GLN A 160 10.84 5.29 -17.23
N LEU A 161 10.46 6.24 -18.09
CA LEU A 161 11.10 6.49 -19.39
C LEU A 161 12.39 7.32 -19.29
N ARG A 162 12.70 7.89 -18.11
CA ARG A 162 13.96 8.57 -17.85
C ARG A 162 14.87 7.61 -17.08
N PRO A 163 15.83 6.92 -17.72
CA PRO A 163 16.84 6.22 -16.95
C PRO A 163 17.58 7.29 -16.13
N GLU A 164 17.76 7.02 -14.84
CA GLU A 164 18.63 7.84 -14.01
C GLU A 164 19.98 7.96 -14.73
N GLY A 165 20.37 9.19 -15.06
CA GLY A 165 21.58 9.51 -15.81
C GLY A 165 22.84 9.30 -14.99
#